data_AF-A0A920AUL2-F1
#
_entry.id   AF-A0A920AUL2-F1
#
_cell.length_a   1.000
_cell.length_b   1.000
_cell.length_c   1.000
_cell.angle_alpha   90.00
_cell.angle_beta   90.00
_cell.angle_gamma   90.00
#
_symmetry.space_group_name_H-M   'P 1'
#
loop_
_entity.id
_entity.type
_entity.pdbx_description
1 polymer ?
#
loop_
_entity_poly.entity_id
_entity_poly.type
_entity_poly.pdbx_seq_one_letter_code
_entity_poly.pdbx_strand_id
1 'polypeptide(L)'
;MKILRIVFLILIALSSNNTIAQYSKSHYIPPITTTGNGAANPLDQYLYISTPSETPVNVVIKPMGGTDITGTVSNSNPGNIILVVV
;
A
#
# COMPACT_ATOMS: atom_id res chain seq x y z
N MET A 1 36.83 33.33 3.84
CA MET A 1 35.72 32.81 4.67
C MET A 1 34.33 33.11 4.09
N LYS A 2 34.03 34.33 3.63
CA LYS A 2 32.69 34.70 3.10
C LYS A 2 32.31 33.97 1.79
N ILE A 3 33.24 33.85 0.84
CA ILE A 3 33.00 33.15 -0.43
C ILE A 3 32.68 31.65 -0.21
N LEU A 4 33.39 31.01 0.73
CA LEU A 4 33.17 29.60 1.07
C LEU A 4 31.78 29.38 1.69
N ARG A 5 31.31 30.31 2.53
CA ARG A 5 29.94 30.27 3.07
C ARG A 5 28.88 30.41 1.98
N ILE A 6 29.10 31.26 1.00
CA ILE A 6 28.18 31.45 -0.14
C ILE A 6 28.13 30.18 -1.01
N VAL A 7 29.29 29.61 -1.34
CA VAL A 7 29.37 28.35 -2.10
C VAL A 7 28.67 27.20 -1.36
N PHE A 8 28.85 27.12 -0.04
CA PHE A 8 28.19 26.09 0.77
C PHE A 8 26.66 26.23 0.79
N LEU A 9 26.15 27.45 0.88
CA LEU A 9 24.71 27.72 0.83
C LEU A 9 24.10 27.38 -0.54
N ILE A 10 24.82 27.64 -1.63
CA ILE A 10 24.39 27.29 -3.00
C ILE A 10 24.32 25.76 -3.16
N LEU A 11 25.29 25.02 -2.60
CA LEU A 11 25.33 23.57 -2.68
C LEU A 11 24.13 22.93 -1.95
N ILE A 12 23.75 23.46 -0.78
CA ILE A 12 22.58 23.00 -0.03
C ILE A 12 21.29 23.29 -0.81
N ALA A 13 21.16 24.48 -1.40
CA ALA A 13 19.98 24.82 -2.19
C ALA A 13 19.80 23.87 -3.39
N LEU A 14 20.89 23.49 -4.07
CA LEU A 14 20.89 22.55 -5.20
C LEU A 14 20.59 21.09 -4.79
N SER A 15 20.80 20.73 -3.52
CA SER A 15 20.50 19.37 -3.03
C SER A 15 19.03 19.11 -2.71
N SER A 16 18.18 20.13 -2.75
CA SER A 16 16.73 19.99 -2.48
C SER A 16 16.00 19.40 -3.69
N ASN A 17 15.94 18.06 -3.73
CA ASN A 17 15.07 17.35 -4.68
C ASN A 17 13.73 17.05 -4.01
N ASN A 18 12.62 17.37 -4.68
CA ASN A 18 11.28 16.94 -4.27
C ASN A 18 11.18 15.41 -4.44
N THR A 19 11.51 14.66 -3.39
CA THR A 19 11.33 13.20 -3.40
C THR A 19 9.86 12.89 -3.17
N ILE A 20 9.21 12.30 -4.18
CA ILE A 20 7.91 11.66 -3.98
C ILE A 20 8.21 10.36 -3.23
N ALA A 21 8.07 10.37 -1.91
CA ALA A 21 8.17 9.16 -1.10
C ALA A 21 7.00 8.23 -1.47
N GLN A 22 7.22 7.37 -2.47
CA GLN A 22 6.21 6.43 -2.92
C GLN A 22 6.26 5.19 -2.02
N TYR A 23 5.19 4.95 -1.27
CA TYR A 23 4.96 3.64 -0.67
C TYR A 23 4.96 2.56 -1.76
N SER A 24 5.41 1.35 -1.41
CA SER A 24 5.38 0.21 -2.35
C SER A 24 3.96 0.01 -2.89
N LYS A 25 3.82 -0.07 -4.21
CA LYS A 25 2.53 -0.34 -4.89
C LYS A 25 2.09 -1.80 -4.73
N SER A 26 2.96 -2.66 -4.21
CA SER A 26 2.68 -4.07 -3.97
C SER A 26 2.98 -4.41 -2.52
N HIS A 27 2.02 -5.02 -1.85
CA HIS A 27 2.12 -5.48 -0.48
C HIS A 27 1.77 -6.96 -0.43
N TYR A 28 2.67 -7.79 0.11
CA TYR A 28 2.42 -9.21 0.29
C TYR A 28 1.87 -9.45 1.69
N ILE A 29 0.71 -10.09 1.79
CA ILE A 29 0.14 -10.55 3.04
C ILE A 29 0.43 -12.05 3.13
N PRO A 30 1.16 -12.52 4.17
CA PRO A 30 1.45 -13.94 4.29
C PRO A 30 0.17 -14.76 4.51
N PRO A 31 0.14 -16.02 4.05
CA PRO A 31 -1.00 -16.90 4.28
C PRO A 31 -1.22 -17.13 5.77
N ILE A 32 -2.48 -17.16 6.18
CA ILE A 32 -2.85 -17.59 7.52
C ILE A 32 -2.83 -19.11 7.53
N THR A 33 -2.02 -19.68 8.42
CA THR A 33 -1.95 -21.13 8.59
C THR A 33 -3.05 -21.61 9.53
N THR A 34 -3.60 -22.78 9.25
CA THR A 34 -4.63 -23.43 10.06
C THR A 34 -4.37 -24.93 10.13
N THR A 35 -4.79 -25.57 11.23
CA THR A 35 -4.83 -27.03 11.35
C THR A 35 -6.12 -27.63 10.78
N GLY A 36 -7.02 -26.81 10.23
CA GLY A 36 -8.23 -27.24 9.50
C GLY A 36 -9.41 -27.67 10.38
N ASN A 37 -9.30 -27.61 11.71
CA ASN A 37 -10.35 -28.08 12.62
C ASN A 37 -10.50 -27.21 13.88
N GLY A 38 -11.75 -27.03 14.31
CA GLY A 38 -12.09 -26.44 15.61
C GLY A 38 -11.71 -24.97 15.72
N ALA A 39 -11.15 -24.58 16.88
CA ALA A 39 -10.76 -23.21 17.18
C ALA A 39 -9.64 -22.66 16.28
N ALA A 40 -9.00 -23.50 15.46
CA ALA A 40 -7.96 -23.09 14.52
C ALA A 40 -8.50 -22.72 13.14
N ASN A 41 -9.80 -22.87 12.86
CA ASN A 41 -10.36 -22.47 11.57
C ASN A 41 -10.33 -20.95 11.40
N PRO A 42 -9.77 -20.45 10.30
CA PRO A 42 -9.83 -19.03 10.00
C PRO A 42 -11.30 -18.68 9.73
N LEU A 43 -11.83 -17.76 10.52
CA LEU A 43 -13.13 -17.15 10.28
C LEU A 43 -13.03 -16.20 9.07
N ASP A 44 -14.09 -15.43 8.81
CA ASP A 44 -14.11 -14.43 7.74
C ASP A 44 -12.95 -13.44 7.85
N GLN A 45 -12.32 -13.17 6.71
CA GLN A 45 -11.21 -12.23 6.60
C GLN A 45 -11.61 -11.04 5.72
N TYR A 46 -11.17 -9.86 6.15
CA TYR A 46 -11.52 -8.61 5.49
C TYR A 46 -10.24 -7.83 5.18
N LEU A 47 -10.14 -7.33 3.95
CA LEU A 47 -9.09 -6.41 3.56
C LEU A 47 -9.71 -5.04 3.28
N TYR A 48 -9.29 -4.07 4.08
CA TYR A 48 -9.70 -2.67 3.95
C TYR A 48 -8.61 -1.91 3.21
N ILE A 49 -8.93 -1.42 2.01
CA ILE A 49 -7.97 -0.71 1.15
C ILE A 49 -8.43 0.74 1.00
N SER A 50 -7.60 1.68 1.41
CA SER A 50 -7.83 3.12 1.27
C SER A 50 -6.63 3.81 0.63
N THR A 51 -6.85 5.03 0.14
CA THR A 51 -5.82 5.88 -0.46
C THR A 51 -6.07 7.33 -0.06
N PRO A 52 -5.03 8.16 0.14
CA PRO A 52 -5.20 9.60 0.32
C PRO A 52 -5.65 10.31 -0.98
N SER A 53 -5.67 9.60 -2.12
CA SER A 53 -6.07 10.18 -3.40
C SER A 53 -7.59 10.28 -3.54
N GLU A 54 -8.09 11.45 -3.90
CA GLU A 54 -9.50 11.63 -4.29
C GLU A 54 -9.81 11.03 -5.67
N THR A 55 -8.80 10.94 -6.55
CA THR A 55 -8.96 10.28 -7.84
C THR A 55 -8.95 8.76 -7.65
N PRO A 56 -9.90 8.00 -8.24
CA PRO A 56 -9.92 6.55 -8.13
C PRO A 56 -8.61 5.90 -8.59
N VAL A 57 -8.06 5.01 -7.77
CA VAL A 57 -6.86 4.24 -8.04
C VAL A 57 -7.24 2.78 -8.27
N ASN A 58 -6.72 2.19 -9.35
CA ASN A 58 -6.93 0.78 -9.65
C ASN A 58 -6.16 -0.10 -8.65
N VAL A 59 -6.83 -1.11 -8.11
CA VAL A 59 -6.29 -2.10 -7.18
C VAL A 59 -6.52 -3.50 -7.75
N VAL A 60 -5.52 -4.36 -7.55
CA VAL A 60 -5.60 -5.78 -7.89
C VAL A 60 -5.18 -6.59 -6.67
N ILE A 61 -6.07 -7.48 -6.22
CA ILE A 61 -5.78 -8.47 -5.18
C ILE A 61 -5.51 -9.80 -5.88
N LYS A 62 -4.37 -10.39 -5.56
CA LYS A 62 -3.92 -11.67 -6.13
C LYS A 62 -3.94 -12.74 -5.04
N PRO A 63 -5.08 -13.43 -4.83
CA PRO A 63 -5.16 -14.49 -3.84
C PRO A 63 -4.32 -15.70 -4.26
N MET A 64 -3.75 -16.41 -3.28
CA MET A 64 -3.04 -17.65 -3.54
C MET A 64 -4.04 -18.72 -4.01
N GLY A 65 -3.87 -19.23 -5.23
CA GLY A 65 -4.72 -20.29 -5.78
C GLY A 65 -6.12 -19.86 -6.21
N GLY A 66 -6.39 -18.54 -6.29
CA GLY A 66 -7.67 -17.99 -6.73
C GLY A 66 -7.59 -17.14 -8.00
N THR A 67 -8.70 -16.51 -8.36
CA THR A 67 -8.76 -15.54 -9.47
C THR A 67 -8.46 -14.13 -8.95
N ASP A 68 -7.75 -13.33 -9.74
CA ASP A 68 -7.47 -11.93 -9.42
C ASP A 68 -8.77 -11.13 -9.23
N ILE A 69 -8.84 -10.37 -8.14
CA ILE A 69 -9.96 -9.47 -7.84
C ILE A 69 -9.50 -8.05 -8.18
N THR A 70 -10.24 -7.38 -9.06
CA THR A 70 -9.92 -6.01 -9.50
C THR A 70 -10.98 -5.02 -9.01
N GLY A 71 -10.56 -3.79 -8.73
CA GLY A 71 -11.47 -2.75 -8.28
C GLY A 71 -10.79 -1.38 -8.25
N THR A 72 -11.53 -0.37 -7.80
CA THR A 72 -11.04 1.00 -7.65
C THR A 72 -11.28 1.50 -6.23
N VAL A 73 -10.31 2.20 -5.66
CA VAL A 73 -10.42 2.84 -4.33
C VAL A 73 -10.08 4.32 -4.41
N SER A 74 -10.74 5.14 -3.61
CA SER A 74 -10.42 6.56 -3.42
C SER A 74 -10.52 6.92 -1.94
N ASN A 75 -10.13 8.14 -1.58
CA ASN A 75 -10.30 8.67 -0.23
C ASN A 75 -11.78 8.72 0.17
N SER A 76 -12.63 9.17 -0.75
CA SER A 76 -14.08 9.29 -0.62
C SER A 76 -14.85 7.96 -0.75
N ASN A 77 -14.22 6.91 -1.27
CA ASN A 77 -14.81 5.57 -1.40
C ASN A 77 -13.75 4.49 -1.08
N PRO A 78 -13.50 4.21 0.22
CA PRO A 78 -12.60 3.15 0.62
C PRO A 78 -13.16 1.78 0.22
N GLY A 79 -12.30 0.91 -0.31
CA GLY A 79 -12.70 -0.42 -0.79
C GLY A 79 -12.82 -1.41 0.36
N ASN A 80 -14.03 -1.89 0.63
CA ASN A 80 -14.28 -3.03 1.51
C ASN A 80 -14.38 -4.29 0.67
N ILE A 81 -13.36 -5.15 0.71
CA ILE A 81 -13.36 -6.41 -0.05
C ILE A 81 -13.34 -7.57 0.95
N ILE A 82 -14.37 -8.42 0.84
CA ILE A 82 -14.50 -9.66 1.62
C ILE A 82 -13.64 -10.72 0.95
N LEU A 83 -12.64 -11.22 1.67
CA LEU A 83 -11.90 -12.41 1.28
C LEU A 83 -12.62 -13.61 1.89
N VAL A 84 -13.46 -14.27 1.09
CA VAL A 84 -14.01 -15.56 1.49
C VAL A 84 -12.87 -16.58 1.40
N VAL A 85 -12.34 -16.97 2.56
CA VAL A 85 -11.41 -18.10 2.67
C VAL A 85 -12.27 -19.36 2.68
N VAL A 86 -12.17 -20.16 1.61
CA VAL A 86 -12.78 -21.51 1.54
C VAL A 86 -11.82 -22.51 2.14
#